data_AF-A0A7S3KT01-F1
#
_entry.id   AF-A0A7S3KT01-F1
#
_cell.length_a   1.000
_cell.length_b   1.000
_cell.length_c   1.000
_cell.angle_alpha   90.00
_cell.angle_beta   90.00
_cell.angle_gamma   90.00
#
_symmetry.space_group_name_H-M   'P 1'
#
loop_
_entity.id
_entity.type
_entity.pdbx_description
1 polymer ?
#
loop_
_entity_poly.entity_id
_entity_poly.type
_entity_poly.pdbx_seq_one_letter_code
_entity_poly.pdbx_strand_id
1 'polypeptide(L)'
;IVFDVDDSGTDGGIADYNNAIFTLILVIWSAAFYEYWKRQEVKYSVLWGQTDFEEDQVQRVEFFGIMRRSPIDDKREMYFSSFSRMFRMLISTCVTLFMMCLTIALILGTFALKEYLIEEFSGDFIEPYIPTIISTLNAFQIYFFNQVYNYIAFLLTKFENHKTQTVFE
;
A
#
# COMPACT_ATOMS: atom_id res chain seq x y z
N ILE A 1 18.46 -53.96 -1.44
CA ILE A 1 17.21 -54.59 -0.97
C ILE A 1 17.18 -54.31 0.53
N VAL A 2 16.64 -53.21 0.99
CA VAL A 2 15.21 -52.83 0.95
C VAL A 2 15.08 -51.38 0.49
N PHE A 3 14.17 -51.15 -0.46
CA PHE A 3 13.69 -49.82 -0.83
C PHE A 3 12.71 -49.40 0.27
N ASP A 4 13.09 -48.43 1.11
CA ASP A 4 12.09 -47.68 1.84
C ASP A 4 11.44 -46.73 0.84
N VAL A 5 10.14 -46.96 0.63
CA VAL A 5 9.31 -46.24 -0.31
C VAL A 5 9.09 -44.84 0.25
N ASP A 6 9.46 -43.87 -0.57
CA ASP A 6 9.16 -42.45 -0.43
C ASP A 6 7.67 -42.21 -0.14
N ASP A 7 7.32 -41.96 1.13
CA ASP A 7 5.98 -41.53 1.55
C ASP A 7 5.86 -40.00 1.64
N SER A 8 6.84 -39.26 1.10
CA SER A 8 6.82 -37.79 1.09
C SER A 8 5.92 -37.20 -0.02
N GLY A 9 5.46 -38.02 -0.96
CA GLY A 9 4.58 -37.61 -2.06
C GLY A 9 3.10 -37.49 -1.68
N THR A 10 2.61 -38.30 -0.73
CA THR A 10 1.18 -38.36 -0.36
C THR A 10 0.81 -37.22 0.60
N ASP A 11 1.66 -36.94 1.57
CA ASP A 11 1.48 -35.85 2.53
C ASP A 11 1.61 -34.46 1.88
N GLY A 12 2.51 -34.32 0.90
CA GLY A 12 2.61 -33.13 0.05
C GLY A 12 1.33 -32.90 -0.76
N GLY A 13 0.81 -33.93 -1.43
CA GLY A 13 -0.41 -33.82 -2.25
C GLY A 13 -1.67 -33.49 -1.44
N ILE A 14 -1.82 -34.02 -0.23
CA ILE A 14 -2.96 -33.72 0.65
C ILE A 14 -2.84 -32.30 1.23
N ALA A 15 -1.62 -31.88 1.63
CA ALA A 15 -1.38 -30.52 2.10
C ALA A 15 -1.65 -29.49 0.99
N ASP A 16 -1.21 -29.76 -0.24
CA ASP A 16 -1.43 -28.91 -1.40
C ASP A 16 -2.92 -28.80 -1.75
N TYR A 17 -3.66 -29.92 -1.68
CA TYR A 17 -5.11 -29.93 -1.88
C TYR A 17 -5.86 -29.09 -0.83
N ASN A 18 -5.51 -29.25 0.45
CA ASN A 18 -6.11 -28.48 1.54
C ASN A 18 -5.81 -26.98 1.41
N ASN A 19 -4.58 -26.62 1.06
CA ASN A 19 -4.17 -25.24 0.81
C ASN A 19 -4.92 -24.63 -0.39
N ALA A 20 -5.12 -25.41 -1.45
CA ALA A 20 -5.87 -24.97 -2.62
C ALA A 20 -7.35 -24.70 -2.28
N ILE A 21 -8.01 -25.60 -1.56
CA ILE A 21 -9.40 -25.39 -1.12
C ILE A 21 -9.51 -24.16 -0.23
N PHE A 22 -8.61 -24.04 0.74
CA PHE A 22 -8.59 -22.89 1.64
C PHE A 22 -8.42 -21.57 0.88
N THR A 23 -7.49 -21.54 -0.08
CA THR A 23 -7.27 -20.38 -0.95
C THR A 23 -8.52 -20.03 -1.76
N LEU A 24 -9.21 -21.03 -2.33
CA LEU A 24 -10.46 -20.81 -3.05
C LEU A 24 -11.55 -20.22 -2.14
N ILE A 25 -11.71 -20.75 -0.93
CA ILE A 25 -12.65 -20.20 0.06
C ILE A 25 -12.29 -18.76 0.40
N LEU A 26 -11.00 -18.46 0.63
CA LEU A 26 -10.55 -17.10 0.93
C LEU A 26 -10.84 -16.13 -0.21
N VAL A 27 -10.56 -16.52 -1.47
CA VAL A 27 -10.83 -15.68 -2.63
C VAL A 27 -12.33 -15.41 -2.75
N ILE A 28 -13.16 -16.45 -2.66
CA ILE A 28 -14.63 -16.30 -2.72
C ILE A 28 -15.13 -15.44 -1.57
N TRP A 29 -14.65 -15.67 -0.35
CA TRP A 29 -15.04 -14.90 0.83
C TRP A 29 -14.63 -13.43 0.71
N SER A 30 -13.40 -13.15 0.25
CA SER A 30 -12.91 -11.78 0.07
C SER A 30 -13.74 -10.99 -0.96
N ALA A 31 -14.08 -11.63 -2.08
CA ALA A 31 -14.94 -11.04 -3.11
C ALA A 31 -16.37 -10.81 -2.57
N ALA A 32 -16.94 -11.81 -1.89
CA ALA A 32 -18.27 -11.71 -1.30
C ALA A 32 -18.33 -10.62 -0.23
N PHE A 33 -17.31 -10.53 0.63
CA PHE A 33 -17.20 -9.50 1.66
C PHE A 33 -17.09 -8.11 1.04
N TYR A 34 -16.24 -7.92 0.01
CA TYR A 34 -16.10 -6.64 -0.68
C TYR A 34 -17.42 -6.16 -1.31
N GLU A 35 -18.12 -7.06 -2.02
CA GLU A 35 -19.43 -6.75 -2.62
C GLU A 35 -20.50 -6.47 -1.56
N TYR A 36 -20.49 -7.24 -0.47
CA TYR A 36 -21.41 -7.01 0.65
C TYR A 36 -21.14 -5.65 1.30
N TRP A 37 -19.88 -5.31 1.56
CA TRP A 37 -19.48 -4.05 2.16
C TRP A 37 -19.87 -2.86 1.29
N LYS A 38 -19.59 -2.92 -0.02
CA LYS A 38 -19.99 -1.88 -0.99
C LYS A 38 -21.51 -1.61 -0.96
N ARG A 39 -22.33 -2.67 -0.83
CA ARG A 39 -23.78 -2.52 -0.69
C ARG A 39 -24.18 -1.89 0.64
N GLN A 40 -23.52 -2.27 1.73
CA GLN A 40 -23.80 -1.68 3.05
C GLN A 40 -23.40 -0.20 3.10
N GLU A 41 -22.22 0.14 2.55
CA GLU A 41 -21.72 1.51 2.48
C GLU A 41 -22.75 2.45 1.82
N VAL A 42 -23.28 2.07 0.65
CA VAL A 42 -24.33 2.85 -0.04
C VAL A 42 -25.58 2.95 0.83
N LYS A 43 -26.04 1.85 1.45
CA LYS A 43 -27.22 1.86 2.31
C LYS A 43 -27.06 2.83 3.50
N TYR A 44 -25.89 2.84 4.14
CA TYR A 44 -25.60 3.74 5.24
C TYR A 44 -25.46 5.19 4.78
N SER A 45 -24.85 5.44 3.62
CA SER A 45 -24.77 6.79 3.05
C SER A 45 -26.15 7.41 2.84
N VAL A 46 -27.11 6.64 2.31
CA VAL A 46 -28.49 7.08 2.10
C VAL A 46 -29.22 7.25 3.43
N LEU A 47 -29.08 6.29 4.35
CA LEU A 47 -29.75 6.33 5.66
C LEU A 47 -29.34 7.56 6.47
N TRP A 48 -28.07 7.97 6.39
CA TRP A 48 -27.54 9.14 7.08
C TRP A 48 -27.58 10.41 6.24
N GLY A 49 -28.16 10.36 5.04
CA GLY A 49 -28.29 11.52 4.14
C GLY A 49 -26.95 12.11 3.69
N GLN A 50 -25.90 11.28 3.61
CA GLN A 50 -24.54 11.69 3.19
C GLN A 50 -24.30 11.47 1.68
N THR A 51 -25.36 11.26 0.88
CA THR A 51 -25.25 10.99 -0.56
C THR A 51 -24.59 12.14 -1.33
N ASP A 52 -24.83 13.39 -0.92
CA ASP A 52 -24.32 14.60 -1.58
C ASP A 52 -23.14 15.25 -0.83
N PHE A 53 -22.49 14.50 0.06
CA PHE A 53 -21.43 15.02 0.94
C PHE A 53 -20.27 15.68 0.19
N GLU A 54 -19.94 15.23 -1.02
CA GLU A 54 -18.86 15.79 -1.84
C GLU A 54 -19.15 17.20 -2.35
N GLU A 55 -20.42 17.53 -2.63
CA GLU A 55 -20.81 18.84 -3.16
C GLU A 55 -20.82 19.92 -2.07
N ASP A 56 -21.12 19.53 -0.83
CA ASP A 56 -21.18 20.41 0.34
C ASP A 56 -19.82 20.68 1.00
N GLN A 57 -18.72 20.12 0.45
CA GLN A 57 -17.39 20.29 1.05
C GLN A 57 -16.86 21.71 0.92
N VAL A 58 -16.47 22.28 2.06
CA VAL A 58 -15.81 23.58 2.11
C VAL A 58 -14.38 23.47 1.56
N GLN A 59 -13.98 24.45 0.76
CA GLN A 59 -12.61 24.58 0.29
C GLN A 59 -11.62 24.72 1.44
N ARG A 60 -10.49 23.99 1.38
CA ARG A 60 -9.44 24.08 2.39
C ARG A 60 -8.79 25.47 2.40
N VAL A 61 -8.54 26.02 3.59
CA VAL A 61 -7.94 27.37 3.77
C VAL A 61 -6.54 27.50 3.13
N GLU A 62 -5.76 26.41 3.09
CA GLU A 62 -4.42 26.37 2.51
C GLU A 62 -4.40 26.21 0.98
N PHE A 63 -5.57 26.04 0.34
CA PHE A 63 -5.64 25.92 -1.11
C PHE A 63 -5.31 27.24 -1.78
N PHE A 64 -4.44 27.22 -2.79
CA PHE A 64 -4.08 28.41 -3.56
C PHE A 64 -4.43 28.25 -5.04
N GLY A 65 -4.85 29.34 -5.68
CA GLY A 65 -5.23 29.36 -7.09
C GLY A 65 -5.55 30.76 -7.59
N ILE A 66 -5.91 30.86 -8.87
CA ILE A 66 -6.34 32.12 -9.49
C ILE A 66 -7.84 32.29 -9.20
N MET A 67 -8.25 33.44 -8.67
CA MET A 67 -9.67 33.72 -8.47
C MET A 67 -10.39 33.79 -9.83
N ARG A 68 -11.35 32.90 -10.04
CA ARG A 68 -12.19 32.83 -11.23
C ARG A 68 -13.66 32.74 -10.80
N ARG A 69 -14.56 33.27 -11.61
CA ARG A 69 -16.00 33.05 -11.43
C ARG A 69 -16.38 31.68 -11.98
N SER A 70 -17.03 30.85 -11.16
CA SER A 70 -17.51 29.53 -11.59
C SER A 70 -18.49 29.71 -12.76
N PRO A 71 -18.35 28.91 -13.84
CA PRO A 71 -19.25 28.99 -14.99
C PRO A 71 -20.65 28.41 -14.73
N ILE A 72 -20.86 27.77 -13.58
CA ILE A 72 -22.12 27.09 -13.23
C ILE A 72 -22.88 27.89 -12.16
N ASP A 73 -22.20 28.22 -11.06
CA ASP A 73 -22.84 28.86 -9.89
C ASP A 73 -22.59 30.36 -9.77
N ASP A 74 -21.75 30.91 -10.66
CA ASP A 74 -21.42 32.35 -10.70
C ASP A 74 -20.73 32.87 -9.42
N LYS A 75 -20.38 31.97 -8.49
CA LYS A 75 -19.62 32.21 -7.26
C LYS A 75 -18.13 32.37 -7.57
N ARG A 76 -17.42 33.15 -6.75
CA ARG A 76 -15.95 33.28 -6.84
C ARG A 76 -15.30 32.04 -6.25
N GLU A 77 -14.55 31.29 -7.05
CA GLU A 77 -13.76 30.14 -6.61
C GLU A 77 -12.28 30.30 -6.98
N MET A 78 -11.40 29.70 -6.18
CA MET A 78 -9.99 29.60 -6.55
C MET A 78 -9.83 28.45 -7.55
N TYR A 79 -9.40 28.77 -8.77
CA TYR A 79 -9.16 27.80 -9.84
C TYR A 79 -7.66 27.49 -9.96
N PHE A 80 -7.34 26.21 -10.09
CA PHE A 80 -5.99 25.74 -10.38
C PHE A 80 -6.01 24.99 -11.73
N SER A 81 -5.06 25.28 -12.61
CA SER A 81 -5.02 24.73 -13.96
C SER A 81 -4.93 23.20 -13.95
N SER A 82 -5.83 22.55 -14.68
CA SER A 82 -5.91 21.08 -14.74
C SER A 82 -4.62 20.45 -15.26
N PHE A 83 -3.93 21.09 -16.22
CA PHE A 83 -2.66 20.60 -16.77
C PHE A 83 -1.53 20.63 -15.73
N SER A 84 -1.42 21.72 -14.97
CA SER A 84 -0.42 21.82 -13.89
C SER A 84 -0.73 20.83 -12.77
N ARG A 85 -2.00 20.54 -12.49
CA ARG A 85 -2.40 19.53 -11.50
C ARG A 85 -1.98 18.13 -11.95
N MET A 86 -2.28 17.77 -13.19
CA MET A 86 -1.92 16.48 -13.75
C MET A 86 -0.41 16.24 -13.72
N PHE A 87 0.39 17.26 -14.06
CA PHE A 87 1.85 17.15 -14.00
C PHE A 87 2.37 16.94 -12.57
N ARG A 88 1.78 17.62 -11.57
CA ARG A 88 2.15 17.42 -10.16
C ARG A 88 1.75 16.05 -9.64
N MET A 89 0.56 15.56 -9.97
CA MET A 89 0.10 14.21 -9.65
C MET A 89 0.99 13.14 -10.29
N LEU A 90 1.42 13.36 -11.54
CA LEU A 90 2.36 12.46 -12.21
C LEU A 90 3.71 12.42 -11.48
N ILE A 91 4.27 13.57 -11.12
CA ILE A 91 5.52 13.62 -10.33
C ILE A 91 5.36 12.88 -9.01
N SER A 92 4.28 13.15 -8.28
CA SER A 92 3.98 12.50 -7.01
C SER A 92 3.90 10.97 -7.17
N THR A 93 3.16 10.50 -8.18
CA THR A 93 3.04 9.08 -8.52
C THR A 93 4.38 8.46 -8.89
N CYS A 94 5.22 9.16 -9.67
CA CYS A 94 6.55 8.67 -10.01
C CYS A 94 7.45 8.55 -8.77
N VAL A 95 7.39 9.52 -7.86
CA VAL A 95 8.17 9.50 -6.61
C VAL A 95 7.70 8.39 -5.67
N THR A 96 6.40 8.18 -5.51
CA THR A 96 5.87 7.08 -4.67
C THR A 96 6.24 5.72 -5.26
N LEU A 97 6.12 5.55 -6.58
CA LEU A 97 6.56 4.33 -7.27
C LEU A 97 8.07 4.10 -7.12
N PHE A 98 8.88 5.14 -7.26
CA PHE A 98 10.33 5.04 -7.05
C PHE A 98 10.67 4.57 -5.63
N MET A 99 10.03 5.15 -4.61
CA MET A 99 10.21 4.74 -3.22
C MET A 99 9.77 3.30 -2.98
N MET A 100 8.67 2.86 -3.59
CA MET A 100 8.21 1.47 -3.54
C MET A 100 9.21 0.50 -4.18
N CYS A 101 9.74 0.83 -5.36
CA CYS A 101 10.78 0.02 -6.01
C CYS A 101 12.05 -0.06 -5.15
N LEU A 102 12.46 1.07 -4.54
CA LEU A 102 13.62 1.12 -3.66
C LEU A 102 13.46 0.21 -2.43
N THR A 103 12.29 0.24 -1.76
CA THR A 103 12.04 -0.61 -0.59
C THR A 103 12.06 -2.09 -0.96
N ILE A 104 11.46 -2.46 -2.09
CA ILE A 104 11.50 -3.84 -2.61
C ILE A 104 12.94 -4.26 -2.89
N ALA A 105 13.73 -3.43 -3.58
CA ALA A 105 15.11 -3.73 -3.90
C ALA A 105 15.96 -3.95 -2.64
N LEU A 106 15.76 -3.14 -1.59
CA LEU A 106 16.45 -3.29 -0.31
C LEU A 106 16.03 -4.58 0.40
N ILE A 107 14.75 -4.92 0.41
CA ILE A 107 14.27 -6.18 0.99
C ILE A 107 14.92 -7.37 0.29
N LEU A 108 14.91 -7.40 -1.05
CA LEU A 108 15.59 -8.44 -1.82
C LEU A 108 17.10 -8.49 -1.50
N GLY A 109 17.74 -7.32 -1.36
CA GLY A 109 19.13 -7.21 -0.93
C GLY A 109 19.38 -7.82 0.45
N THR A 110 18.48 -7.62 1.42
CA THR A 110 18.60 -8.24 2.75
C THR A 110 18.43 -9.76 2.72
N PHE A 111 17.58 -10.28 1.82
CA PHE A 111 17.45 -11.72 1.62
C PHE A 111 18.72 -12.34 1.01
N ALA A 112 19.27 -11.71 -0.03
CA ALA A 112 20.53 -12.16 -0.63
C ALA A 112 21.70 -12.09 0.37
N LEU A 113 21.77 -11.01 1.17
CA LEU A 113 22.77 -10.86 2.22
C LEU A 113 22.64 -11.94 3.30
N LYS A 114 21.40 -12.34 3.64
CA LYS A 114 21.14 -13.42 4.59
C LYS A 114 21.69 -14.74 4.11
N GLU A 115 21.40 -15.12 2.87
CA GLU A 115 21.89 -16.38 2.29
C GLU A 115 23.42 -16.39 2.27
N TYR A 116 24.04 -15.31 1.81
CA TYR A 116 25.50 -15.17 1.79
C TYR A 116 26.15 -15.30 3.18
N LEU A 117 25.59 -14.66 4.21
CA LEU A 117 26.12 -14.72 5.58
C LEU A 117 25.97 -16.11 6.20
N ILE A 118 24.90 -16.85 5.89
CA ILE A 118 24.71 -18.22 6.39
C ILE A 118 25.74 -19.16 5.75
N GLU A 119 26.03 -18.99 4.46
CA GLU A 119 27.04 -19.80 3.76
C GLU A 119 28.45 -19.53 4.29
N GLU A 120 28.82 -18.25 4.44
CA GLU A 120 30.16 -17.83 4.88
C GLU A 120 30.47 -18.28 6.32
N PHE A 121 29.51 -18.19 7.23
CA PHE A 121 29.67 -18.57 8.65
C PHE A 121 29.12 -19.96 8.96
N SER A 122 29.05 -20.84 7.96
CA SER A 122 28.57 -22.22 8.15
C SER A 122 29.45 -22.99 9.14
N GLY A 123 28.84 -23.51 10.21
CA GLY A 123 29.52 -24.24 11.28
C GLY A 123 30.10 -23.36 12.39
N ASP A 124 29.96 -22.03 12.31
CA ASP A 124 30.35 -21.11 13.38
C ASP A 124 29.25 -21.00 14.44
N PHE A 125 29.62 -20.65 15.69
CA PHE A 125 28.66 -20.45 16.78
C PHE A 125 27.62 -19.35 16.48
N ILE A 126 27.92 -18.46 15.54
CA ILE A 126 27.09 -17.31 15.18
C ILE A 126 25.97 -17.69 14.18
N GLU A 127 26.14 -18.76 13.39
CA GLU A 127 25.19 -19.21 12.35
C GLU A 127 23.71 -19.16 12.76
N PRO A 128 23.28 -19.76 13.91
CA PRO A 128 21.87 -19.75 14.29
C PRO A 128 21.32 -18.36 14.64
N TYR A 129 22.19 -17.39 14.97
CA TYR A 129 21.79 -16.02 15.30
C TYR A 129 21.67 -15.12 14.07
N ILE A 130 22.30 -15.48 12.94
CA ILE A 130 22.32 -14.67 11.71
C ILE A 130 20.90 -14.36 11.19
N PRO A 131 19.98 -15.34 11.05
CA PRO A 131 18.62 -15.06 10.57
C PRO A 131 17.86 -14.06 11.45
N THR A 132 18.02 -14.15 12.77
CA THR A 132 17.36 -13.27 13.75
C THR A 132 17.89 -11.84 13.67
N ILE A 133 19.22 -11.70 13.57
CA ILE A 133 19.88 -10.39 13.44
C ILE A 133 19.40 -9.69 12.16
N ILE A 134 19.38 -10.40 11.02
CA ILE A 134 18.97 -9.82 9.74
C ILE A 134 17.48 -9.49 9.73
N SER A 135 16.63 -10.35 10.31
CA SER A 135 15.20 -10.08 10.41
C SER A 135 14.91 -8.83 11.26
N THR A 136 15.68 -8.62 12.33
CA THR A 136 15.57 -7.43 13.17
C THR A 136 16.05 -6.19 12.43
N LEU A 137 17.14 -6.28 11.67
CA LEU A 137 17.62 -5.20 10.82
C LEU A 137 16.61 -4.84 9.73
N ASN A 138 15.99 -5.84 9.08
CA ASN A 138 14.95 -5.63 8.08
C ASN A 138 13.71 -4.94 8.70
N ALA A 139 13.27 -5.36 9.89
CA ALA A 139 12.19 -4.70 10.60
C ALA A 139 12.51 -3.23 10.91
N PHE A 140 13.74 -2.96 11.38
CA PHE A 140 14.21 -1.60 11.62
C PHE A 140 14.27 -0.77 10.33
N GLN A 141 14.74 -1.36 9.24
CA GLN A 141 14.77 -0.74 7.92
C GLN A 141 13.35 -0.35 7.49
N ILE A 142 12.38 -1.27 7.52
CA ILE A 142 10.99 -0.98 7.14
C ILE A 142 10.42 0.14 8.00
N TYR A 143 10.64 0.11 9.32
CA TYR A 143 10.18 1.17 10.21
C TYR A 143 10.76 2.54 9.82
N PHE A 144 12.07 2.61 9.56
CA PHE A 144 12.73 3.84 9.15
C PHE A 144 12.19 4.36 7.81
N PHE A 145 12.04 3.49 6.82
CA PHE A 145 11.51 3.87 5.51
C PHE A 145 10.04 4.30 5.57
N ASN A 146 9.23 3.70 6.44
CA ASN A 146 7.86 4.16 6.66
C ASN A 146 7.81 5.60 7.18
N GLN A 147 8.71 5.97 8.10
CA GLN A 147 8.77 7.35 8.60
C GLN A 147 9.19 8.33 7.51
N VAL A 148 10.22 7.99 6.73
CA VAL A 148 10.67 8.80 5.60
C VAL A 148 9.57 8.92 4.54
N TYR A 149 8.91 7.81 4.20
CA TYR A 149 7.82 7.78 3.24
C TYR A 149 6.66 8.66 3.68
N ASN A 150 6.20 8.56 4.94
CA ASN A 150 5.11 9.38 5.44
C ASN A 150 5.45 10.88 5.39
N TYR A 151 6.68 11.25 5.72
CA TYR A 151 7.13 12.64 5.62
C TYR A 151 7.12 13.15 4.17
N ILE A 152 7.67 12.35 3.24
CA ILE A 152 7.70 12.70 1.81
C ILE A 152 6.29 12.75 1.23
N ALA A 153 5.47 11.75 1.52
CA ALA A 153 4.08 11.66 1.07
C ALA A 153 3.31 12.90 1.50
N PHE A 154 3.41 13.32 2.77
CA PHE A 154 2.79 14.56 3.24
C PHE A 154 3.24 15.80 2.45
N LEU A 155 4.54 15.91 2.15
CA LEU A 155 5.07 17.03 1.37
C LEU A 155 4.56 17.00 -0.08
N LEU A 156 4.47 15.82 -0.68
CA LEU A 156 3.92 15.60 -2.02
C LEU A 156 2.43 15.96 -2.07
N THR A 157 1.63 15.49 -1.12
CA THR A 157 0.20 15.81 -1.03
C THR A 157 -0.02 17.33 -0.87
N LYS A 158 0.84 18.00 -0.09
CA LYS A 158 0.82 19.47 0.02
C LYS A 158 1.21 20.15 -1.31
N PHE A 159 2.16 19.57 -2.04
CA PHE A 159 2.57 20.06 -3.36
C PHE A 159 1.48 19.90 -4.43
N GLU A 160 0.70 18.83 -4.38
CA GLU A 160 -0.43 18.55 -5.29
C GLU A 160 -1.59 19.54 -5.16
N ASN A 161 -1.72 20.22 -4.01
CA ASN A 161 -2.70 21.30 -3.77
C ASN A 161 -4.15 20.85 -4.01
N HIS A 162 -4.63 19.93 -3.16
CA HIS A 162 -6.01 19.43 -3.17
C HIS A 162 -7.04 20.47 -2.71
N LYS A 163 -8.22 20.50 -3.34
CA LYS A 163 -9.26 21.54 -3.15
C LYS A 163 -10.00 21.41 -1.81
N THR A 164 -10.30 20.18 -1.40
CA THR A 164 -11.07 19.88 -0.18
C THR A 164 -10.22 19.09 0.81
N GLN A 165 -10.59 19.16 2.09
CA GLN A 165 -9.86 18.49 3.17
C GLN A 165 -9.91 16.96 3.03
N THR A 166 -11.05 16.40 2.61
CA THR A 166 -11.23 14.95 2.43
C THR A 166 -10.33 14.36 1.34
N VAL A 167 -9.93 15.14 0.33
CA VAL A 167 -9.01 14.68 -0.73
C VAL A 167 -7.54 14.87 -0.30
N PHE A 168 -7.28 15.72 0.68
CA PHE A 168 -5.94 15.92 1.22
C PHE A 168 -5.56 14.88 2.29
N GLU A 169 -6.55 14.40 3.04
CA GLU A 169 -6.42 13.30 4.01
C GLU A 169 -6.14 11.96 3.31
#